data_AF-A0A3R5ZK06-F1
#
_entry.id   AF-A0A3R5ZK06-F1
#
_cell.length_a   1.000
_cell.length_b   1.000
_cell.length_c   1.000
_cell.angle_alpha   90.00
_cell.angle_beta   90.00
_cell.angle_gamma   90.00
#
_symmetry.space_group_name_H-M   'P 1'
#
loop_
_entity.id
_entity.type
_entity.pdbx_description
1 polymer ?
#
loop_
_entity_poly.entity_id
_entity_poly.type
_entity_poly.pdbx_seq_one_letter_code
_entity_poly.pdbx_strand_id
1 'polypeptide(L)'
;MTKKERRIDFYADKLHLSSKYLSQLIKNYSGKSAAEWIDEYIVLEAMALLKSTDMTVQEISDELNFPSQSFFGKFFKRVSGVSPKAYRGQ
;
A
#
# COMPACT_ATOMS: atom_id res chain seq x y z
N MET A 1 -5.86 14.80 1.62
CA MET A 1 -4.45 14.88 2.05
C MET A 1 -3.57 14.53 0.84
N THR A 2 -2.52 15.30 0.57
CA THR A 2 -1.77 15.31 -0.70
C THR A 2 -0.77 14.15 -0.86
N LYS A 3 -1.27 12.98 -1.22
CA LYS A 3 -0.99 12.27 -2.47
C LYS A 3 0.41 12.06 -3.09
N LYS A 4 1.54 12.11 -2.36
CA LYS A 4 2.87 12.03 -3.04
C LYS A 4 4.05 11.28 -2.43
N GLU A 5 3.97 10.55 -1.31
CA GLU A 5 5.22 10.11 -0.65
C GLU A 5 5.39 8.59 -0.56
N ARG A 6 6.20 8.03 -1.47
CA ARG A 6 6.71 6.64 -1.44
C ARG A 6 8.11 6.53 -0.83
N ARG A 7 8.53 7.52 -0.04
CA ARG A 7 9.88 7.53 0.56
C ARG A 7 9.84 6.79 1.88
N ILE A 8 10.85 5.95 2.12
CA ILE A 8 11.01 5.25 3.39
C ILE A 8 11.11 6.23 4.56
N ASP A 9 11.59 7.45 4.29
CA ASP A 9 11.66 8.58 5.22
C ASP A 9 10.29 9.02 5.74
N PHE A 10 9.25 8.99 4.89
CA PHE A 10 7.90 9.36 5.29
C PHE A 10 7.32 8.36 6.31
N TYR A 11 7.50 7.07 6.05
CA TYR A 11 7.06 6.01 6.96
C TYR A 11 7.94 5.95 8.22
N ALA A 12 9.24 6.25 8.10
CA ALA A 12 10.15 6.33 9.24
C ALA A 12 9.76 7.47 10.20
N ASP A 13 9.46 8.66 9.65
CA ASP A 13 8.99 9.81 10.44
C ASP A 13 7.65 9.53 11.13
N LYS A 14 6.70 8.87 10.44
CA LYS A 14 5.40 8.47 11.02
C LYS A 14 5.52 7.44 12.14
N LEU A 15 6.59 6.65 12.14
CA LEU A 15 6.87 5.63 13.16
C LEU A 15 7.90 6.10 14.20
N HIS A 16 8.37 7.37 14.13
CA HIS A 16 9.45 7.92 14.96
C HIS A 16 10.76 7.12 14.91
N LEU A 17 11.08 6.56 13.73
CA LEU A 17 12.28 5.78 13.48
C LEU A 17 13.17 6.51 12.47
N SER A 18 14.47 6.20 12.45
CA SER A 18 15.30 6.62 11.31
C SER A 18 15.08 5.70 10.11
N SER A 19 15.08 6.26 8.91
CA SER A 19 14.97 5.53 7.63
C SER A 19 15.94 4.36 7.50
N LYS A 20 17.16 4.57 8.01
CA LYS A 20 18.22 3.56 8.05
C LYS A 20 17.88 2.43 9.01
N TYR A 21 17.33 2.76 10.18
CA TYR A 21 16.89 1.76 11.17
C TYR A 21 15.67 0.98 10.67
N LEU A 22 14.67 1.63 10.07
CA LEU A 22 13.51 0.98 9.47
C LEU A 22 13.91 0.02 8.34
N SER A 23 14.83 0.46 7.46
CA SER A 23 15.39 -0.38 6.39
C SER A 23 16.14 -1.59 6.94
N GLN A 24 16.93 -1.40 8.00
CA GLN A 24 17.70 -2.47 8.63
C GLN A 24 16.79 -3.48 9.36
N LEU A 25 15.74 -2.99 10.03
CA LEU A 25 14.78 -3.80 10.77
C LEU A 25 13.98 -4.71 9.82
N ILE A 26 13.48 -4.17 8.71
CA ILE A 26 12.72 -4.94 7.69
C ILE A 26 13.59 -6.03 7.07
N LYS A 27 14.84 -5.69 6.70
CA LYS A 27 15.78 -6.64 6.10
C LYS A 27 16.19 -7.75 7.07
N ASN A 28 16.40 -7.41 8.34
CA ASN A 28 16.84 -8.35 9.37
C ASN A 28 15.73 -9.32 9.82
N TYR A 29 14.46 -8.90 9.82
CA TYR A 29 13.36 -9.73 10.32
C TYR A 29 12.57 -10.48 9.24
N SER A 30 12.53 -9.98 8.00
CA SER A 30 11.63 -10.56 6.97
C SER A 30 12.33 -11.26 5.81
N GLY A 31 13.63 -10.99 5.57
CA GLY A 31 14.33 -11.44 4.37
C GLY A 31 13.84 -10.81 3.05
N LYS A 32 12.82 -9.95 3.10
CA LYS A 32 12.23 -9.24 1.95
C LYS A 32 12.81 -7.84 1.80
N SER A 33 12.73 -7.28 0.59
CA SER A 33 13.09 -5.89 0.36
C SER A 33 12.06 -4.93 0.99
N ALA A 34 12.50 -3.73 1.36
CA ALA A 34 11.59 -2.71 1.91
C ALA A 34 10.45 -2.35 0.94
N ALA A 35 10.68 -2.46 -0.37
CA ALA A 35 9.66 -2.23 -1.38
C ALA A 35 8.54 -3.29 -1.33
N GLU A 36 8.88 -4.56 -1.16
CA GLU A 36 7.89 -5.64 -1.04
C GLU A 36 7.06 -5.50 0.23
N TRP A 37 7.69 -5.11 1.34
CA TRP A 37 6.96 -4.89 2.59
C TRP A 37 5.99 -3.70 2.50
N ILE A 38 6.38 -2.62 1.83
CA ILE A 38 5.50 -1.48 1.56
C ILE A 38 4.34 -1.91 0.63
N ASP A 39 4.63 -2.68 -0.40
CA ASP A 39 3.59 -3.20 -1.31
C ASP A 39 2.58 -4.10 -0.56
N GLU A 40 3.05 -4.95 0.36
CA GLU A 40 2.19 -5.78 1.23
C GLU A 40 1.34 -4.93 2.19
N TYR A 41 1.93 -3.90 2.80
CA TYR A 41 1.18 -3.00 3.68
C TYR A 41 0.08 -2.25 2.93
N ILE A 42 0.41 -1.66 1.78
CA ILE A 42 -0.56 -0.90 0.97
C ILE A 42 -1.68 -1.81 0.45
N VAL A 43 -1.39 -3.07 0.07
CA VAL A 43 -2.46 -3.98 -0.37
C VAL A 43 -3.38 -4.37 0.78
N LEU A 44 -2.87 -4.53 2.00
CA LEU A 44 -3.69 -4.83 3.18
C LEU A 44 -4.62 -3.67 3.51
N GLU A 45 -4.12 -2.43 3.46
CA GLU A 45 -4.93 -1.23 3.65
C GLU A 45 -6.01 -1.11 2.56
N ALA A 46 -5.65 -1.37 1.30
CA ALA A 46 -6.60 -1.42 0.20
C ALA A 46 -7.70 -2.48 0.41
N MET A 47 -7.34 -3.68 0.88
CA MET A 47 -8.30 -4.74 1.20
C MET A 47 -9.24 -4.32 2.34
N ALA A 48 -8.71 -3.66 3.37
CA ALA A 48 -9.50 -3.13 4.48
C ALA A 48 -10.53 -2.12 3.96
N LEU A 49 -10.08 -1.10 3.20
CA LEU A 49 -10.96 -0.09 2.61
C LEU A 49 -12.02 -0.70 1.67
N LEU A 50 -11.65 -1.71 0.88
CA LEU A 50 -12.58 -2.39 -0.02
C LEU A 50 -13.72 -3.11 0.72
N LYS A 51 -13.46 -3.59 1.96
CA LYS A 51 -14.41 -4.34 2.79
C LYS A 51 -15.16 -3.48 3.81
N SER A 52 -14.53 -2.46 4.37
CA SER A 52 -15.09 -1.66 5.46
C SER A 52 -15.82 -0.40 5.00
N THR A 53 -15.71 -0.05 3.71
CA THR A 53 -16.29 1.19 3.17
C THR A 53 -16.99 0.95 1.81
N ASP A 54 -17.92 1.85 1.50
CA ASP A 54 -18.59 1.93 0.19
C ASP A 54 -17.80 2.75 -0.83
N MET A 55 -16.57 3.17 -0.51
CA MET A 55 -15.73 3.97 -1.41
C MET A 55 -15.57 3.26 -2.75
N THR A 56 -15.73 3.98 -3.84
CA THR A 56 -15.46 3.47 -5.19
C THR A 56 -13.99 3.08 -5.34
N VAL A 57 -13.69 2.22 -6.31
CA VAL A 57 -12.30 1.84 -6.63
C VAL A 57 -11.46 3.06 -7.04
N GLN A 58 -12.08 4.10 -7.59
CA GLN A 58 -11.44 5.38 -7.88
C GLN A 58 -11.10 6.13 -6.60
N GLU A 59 -12.04 6.27 -5.65
CA GLU A 59 -11.79 6.94 -4.36
C GLU A 59 -10.72 6.22 -3.53
N ILE A 60 -10.68 4.89 -3.53
CA ILE A 60 -9.61 4.13 -2.85
C ILE A 60 -8.25 4.35 -3.53
N SER A 61 -8.23 4.39 -4.86
CA SER A 61 -7.02 4.80 -5.59
C SER A 61 -6.62 6.23 -5.24
N ASP A 62 -7.59 7.07 -4.88
CA ASP A 62 -7.37 8.45 -4.47
C ASP A 62 -6.86 8.61 -3.04
N GLU A 63 -7.34 7.78 -2.12
CA GLU A 63 -6.89 7.75 -0.73
C GLU A 63 -5.48 7.16 -0.61
N LEU A 64 -5.20 6.06 -1.32
CA LEU A 64 -3.90 5.36 -1.29
C LEU A 64 -2.84 6.01 -2.19
N ASN A 65 -3.12 7.21 -2.66
CA ASN A 65 -2.15 8.03 -3.35
C ASN A 65 -1.66 7.51 -4.72
N PHE A 66 -2.48 6.71 -5.42
CA PHE A 66 -2.12 6.20 -6.75
C PHE A 66 -2.36 7.26 -7.85
N PRO A 67 -1.52 7.28 -8.90
CA PRO A 67 -1.64 8.26 -9.98
C PRO A 67 -2.90 8.06 -10.84
N SER A 68 -3.46 6.85 -10.87
CA SER A 68 -4.77 6.57 -11.47
C SER A 68 -5.34 5.25 -10.96
N GLN A 69 -6.66 5.09 -11.09
CA GLN A 69 -7.36 3.84 -10.80
C GLN A 69 -6.79 2.64 -11.56
N SER A 70 -6.34 2.84 -12.80
CA SER A 70 -5.72 1.79 -13.61
C SER A 70 -4.38 1.34 -13.03
N PHE A 71 -3.56 2.27 -12.51
CA PHE A 71 -2.31 1.92 -11.82
C PHE A 71 -2.58 1.18 -10.52
N PHE A 72 -3.54 1.64 -9.73
CA PHE A 72 -3.99 0.95 -8.51
C PHE A 72 -4.48 -0.47 -8.83
N GLY A 73 -5.34 -0.64 -9.84
CA GLY A 73 -5.86 -1.95 -10.22
C GLY A 73 -4.77 -2.94 -10.65
N LYS A 74 -3.77 -2.48 -11.41
CA LYS A 74 -2.60 -3.29 -11.77
C LYS A 74 -1.75 -3.66 -10.55
N PHE A 75 -1.49 -2.69 -9.68
CA PHE A 75 -0.77 -2.91 -8.43
C PHE A 75 -1.49 -3.93 -7.54
N PHE A 76 -2.77 -3.72 -7.27
CA PHE A 76 -3.57 -4.57 -6.39
C PHE A 76 -3.65 -5.99 -6.94
N LYS A 77 -3.87 -6.17 -8.25
CA LYS A 77 -3.87 -7.50 -8.87
C LYS A 77 -2.51 -8.19 -8.81
N ARG A 78 -1.41 -7.44 -8.97
CA ARG A 78 -0.05 -7.99 -8.87
C ARG A 78 0.24 -8.55 -7.48
N VAL A 79 -0.19 -7.85 -6.42
CA VAL A 79 0.12 -8.23 -5.03
C VAL A 79 -0.92 -9.20 -4.44
N SER A 80 -2.22 -8.98 -4.69
CA SER A 80 -3.31 -9.80 -4.14
C SER A 80 -3.73 -11.00 -5.01
N GLY A 81 -3.29 -11.04 -6.28
CA GLY A 81 -3.70 -12.05 -7.26
C GLY A 81 -5.04 -11.78 -7.96
N VAL A 82 -5.88 -10.87 -7.46
CA VAL A 82 -7.22 -10.60 -8.02
C VAL A 82 -7.46 -9.10 -8.23
N SER A 83 -8.45 -8.74 -9.06
CA SER A 83 -8.78 -7.32 -9.25
C SER A 83 -9.51 -6.74 -8.03
N PRO A 84 -9.42 -5.42 -7.75
CA PRO A 84 -10.16 -4.79 -6.65
C PRO A 84 -11.67 -5.04 -6.70
N LYS A 85 -12.27 -4.98 -7.91
CA LYS A 85 -13.69 -5.27 -8.11
C LYS A 85 -14.05 -6.72 -7.81
N ALA A 86 -13.20 -7.65 -8.24
CA ALA A 86 -13.40 -9.08 -7.96
C ALA A 86 -13.26 -9.37 -6.46
N TYR A 87 -12.31 -8.73 -5.78
CA TYR A 87 -12.14 -8.88 -4.33
C TYR A 87 -13.33 -8.35 -3.54
N ARG A 88 -13.94 -7.23 -3.95
CA ARG A 88 -15.14 -6.68 -3.30
C ARG A 88 -16.40 -7.53 -3.51
N GLY A 89 -16.48 -8.27 -4.61
CA GLY A 89 -17.59 -9.16 -4.90
C GLY A 89 -17.51 -10.54 -4.23
N GLN A 90 -16.47 -10.79 -3.43
CA GLN A 90 -16.30 -11.99 -2.60
C GLN A 90 -16.78 -11.73 -1.18
#